data_AF-A0AA37HA92-F1
#
_entry.id   AF-A0AA37HA92-F1
#
_cell.length_a   1.000
_cell.length_b   1.000
_cell.length_c   1.000
_cell.angle_alpha   90.00
_cell.angle_beta   90.00
_cell.angle_gamma   90.00
#
_symmetry.space_group_name_H-M   'P 1'
#
loop_
_entity.id
_entity.type
_entity.pdbx_description
1 polymer ?
#
loop_
_entity_poly.entity_id
_entity_poly.type
_entity_poly.pdbx_seq_one_letter_code
_entity_poly.pdbx_strand_id
1 'polypeptide(L)'
;MPLMTRLFYCPKRGPGAAFALFLGCFPALAGDIDVVHAFVTPAEKVGSDIPLHLTVMNRAAEADSLVRFRCPFANFSERVTVDKGGEGPPSKRPVQTIAVKAAGETALTPEGMHVMLLQTRQPLVAGERFTCSASFRKAGSLEVPVEVRASN
;
A
#
# COMPACT_ATOMS: atom_id res chain seq x y z
N MET A 1 -12.47 25.48 78.17
CA MET A 1 -12.59 26.93 78.42
C MET A 1 -11.28 27.58 78.00
N PRO A 2 -11.27 28.78 77.40
CA PRO A 2 -11.94 29.29 76.19
C PRO A 2 -10.87 29.72 75.14
N LEU A 3 -11.14 30.06 73.87
CA LEU A 3 -11.63 31.36 73.37
C LEU A 3 -11.76 31.20 71.82
N MET A 4 -12.97 31.21 71.26
CA MET A 4 -13.47 32.26 70.35
C MET A 4 -12.42 32.99 69.49
N THR A 5 -12.57 32.94 68.16
CA THR A 5 -12.94 34.12 67.34
C THR A 5 -13.26 33.67 65.91
N ARG A 6 -14.52 33.90 65.50
CA ARG A 6 -14.97 33.83 64.11
C ARG A 6 -14.43 35.04 63.35
N LEU A 7 -13.92 34.83 62.14
CA LEU A 7 -13.84 35.87 61.12
C LEU A 7 -14.49 35.34 59.84
N PHE A 8 -15.57 36.03 59.47
CA PHE A 8 -16.21 35.96 58.17
C PHE A 8 -15.29 36.56 57.11
N TYR A 9 -15.06 35.86 55.99
CA TYR A 9 -14.95 36.51 54.68
C TYR A 9 -15.24 35.51 53.56
N CYS A 10 -16.17 35.86 52.70
CA CYS A 10 -16.59 35.18 51.46
C CYS A 10 -16.03 36.00 50.26
N PRO A 11 -16.29 35.62 49.01
CA PRO A 11 -15.67 34.60 48.16
C PRO A 11 -14.80 35.24 47.06
N LYS A 12 -13.96 34.47 46.34
CA LYS A 12 -13.68 34.78 44.92
C LYS A 12 -13.59 33.52 44.04
N ARG A 13 -14.60 33.46 43.19
CA ARG A 13 -14.78 32.66 41.97
C ARG A 13 -13.59 32.85 41.03
N GLY A 14 -12.95 31.75 40.64
CA GLY A 14 -11.94 31.71 39.58
C GLY A 14 -12.19 30.48 38.71
N PRO A 15 -12.43 30.63 37.40
CA PRO A 15 -12.65 29.51 36.49
C PRO A 15 -11.28 29.00 36.01
N GLY A 16 -10.97 27.74 36.28
CA GLY A 16 -9.69 27.12 35.92
C GLY A 16 -9.90 25.92 35.01
N ALA A 17 -10.09 26.20 33.73
CA ALA A 17 -9.83 25.35 32.56
C ALA A 17 -10.09 23.84 32.70
N ALA A 18 -11.26 23.41 32.21
CA ALA A 18 -11.46 22.06 31.73
C ALA A 18 -10.43 21.77 30.62
N PHE A 19 -9.49 20.86 30.89
CA PHE A 19 -8.60 20.31 29.89
C PHE A 19 -9.46 19.40 29.00
N ALA A 20 -10.02 19.98 27.93
CA ALA A 20 -10.77 19.25 26.94
C ALA A 20 -9.83 18.20 26.32
N LEU A 21 -10.09 16.92 26.65
CA LEU A 21 -9.60 15.79 25.86
C LEU A 21 -10.14 16.00 24.44
N PHE A 22 -9.32 16.58 23.56
CA PHE A 22 -9.53 16.48 22.13
C PHE A 22 -9.24 15.01 21.78
N LEU A 23 -10.26 14.18 21.92
CA LEU A 23 -10.41 12.96 21.12
C LEU A 23 -10.51 13.41 19.67
N GLY A 24 -9.34 13.66 19.07
CA GLY A 24 -9.20 13.77 17.63
C GLY A 24 -9.55 12.40 17.06
N CYS A 25 -10.83 12.22 16.73
CA CYS A 25 -11.22 11.24 15.74
C CYS A 25 -10.59 11.73 14.43
N PHE A 26 -9.33 11.34 14.20
CA PHE A 26 -8.74 11.47 12.88
C PHE A 26 -9.67 10.71 11.95
N PRO A 27 -10.21 11.36 10.90
CA PRO A 27 -10.84 10.60 9.85
C PRO A 27 -9.75 9.62 9.37
N ALA A 28 -10.01 8.33 9.50
CA ALA A 28 -9.28 7.35 8.72
C ALA A 28 -9.60 7.71 7.27
N LEU A 29 -8.74 8.56 6.68
CA LEU A 29 -8.80 8.90 5.27
C LEU A 29 -8.76 7.56 4.53
N ALA A 30 -9.90 7.21 3.94
CA ALA A 30 -10.00 6.11 3.01
C ALA A 30 -8.84 6.28 2.03
N GLY A 31 -8.01 5.24 1.94
CA GLY A 31 -6.62 5.34 1.48
C GLY A 31 -6.47 6.13 0.18
N ASP A 32 -5.57 7.09 0.18
CA ASP A 32 -5.24 7.89 -0.99
C ASP A 32 -4.57 7.06 -2.11
N ILE A 33 -4.32 5.77 -1.88
CA ILE A 33 -3.72 4.85 -2.85
C ILE A 33 -4.75 3.81 -3.27
N ASP A 34 -5.01 3.76 -4.57
CA ASP A 34 -5.80 2.73 -5.23
C ASP A 34 -4.90 1.91 -6.17
N VAL A 35 -5.15 0.60 -6.25
CA VAL A 35 -4.49 -0.28 -7.23
C VAL A 35 -5.53 -0.77 -8.22
N VAL A 36 -5.34 -0.43 -9.49
CA VAL A 36 -6.28 -0.68 -10.57
C VAL A 36 -5.62 -1.47 -11.70
N HIS A 37 -6.44 -2.06 -12.56
CA HIS A 37 -6.01 -2.84 -13.72
C HIS A 37 -4.99 -3.95 -13.37
N ALA A 38 -5.14 -4.58 -12.21
CA ALA A 38 -4.23 -5.63 -11.77
C ALA A 38 -4.57 -6.97 -12.44
N PHE A 39 -3.63 -7.52 -13.21
CA PHE A 39 -3.80 -8.80 -13.89
C PHE A 39 -2.50 -9.58 -14.11
N VAL A 40 -2.64 -10.88 -14.28
CA VAL A 40 -1.58 -11.82 -14.69
C VAL A 40 -2.03 -12.63 -15.89
N THR A 41 -1.08 -13.11 -16.69
CA THR A 41 -1.38 -14.02 -17.80
C THR A 41 -1.70 -15.43 -17.29
N PRO A 42 -2.57 -16.18 -17.99
CA PRO A 42 -2.80 -17.59 -17.68
C PRO A 42 -1.51 -18.40 -17.69
N ALA A 43 -1.45 -19.42 -16.83
CA ALA A 43 -0.30 -20.30 -16.68
C ALA A 43 -0.76 -21.72 -16.38
N GLU A 44 -0.57 -22.65 -17.33
CA GLU A 44 -1.02 -24.04 -17.16
C GLU A 44 -0.10 -24.83 -16.21
N LYS A 45 1.19 -24.45 -16.16
CA LYS A 45 2.22 -25.15 -15.38
C LYS A 45 2.38 -24.54 -14.00
N VAL A 46 2.33 -25.39 -12.97
CA VAL A 46 2.71 -25.05 -11.59
C VAL A 46 4.21 -24.78 -11.49
N GLY A 47 4.60 -23.81 -10.66
CA GLY A 47 5.98 -23.39 -10.48
C GLY A 47 6.47 -22.40 -11.54
N SER A 48 5.55 -21.83 -12.33
CA SER A 48 5.88 -20.77 -13.30
C SER A 48 6.14 -19.44 -12.59
N ASP A 49 7.03 -18.65 -13.17
CA ASP A 49 7.31 -17.26 -12.77
C ASP A 49 6.63 -16.32 -13.77
N ILE A 50 5.76 -15.44 -13.27
CA ILE A 50 4.89 -14.61 -14.12
C ILE A 50 4.97 -13.14 -13.72
N PRO A 51 4.95 -12.21 -14.68
CA PRO A 51 4.85 -10.80 -14.38
C PRO A 51 3.42 -10.43 -13.98
N LEU A 52 3.31 -9.55 -12.99
CA LEU A 52 2.08 -8.88 -12.59
C LEU A 52 2.03 -7.50 -13.24
N HIS A 53 0.94 -7.27 -13.97
CA HIS A 53 0.59 -5.96 -14.50
C HIS A 53 -0.35 -5.30 -13.52
N LEU A 54 -0.09 -4.06 -13.16
CA LEU A 54 -1.01 -3.26 -12.35
C LEU A 54 -0.70 -1.79 -12.51
N THR A 55 -1.63 -0.95 -12.07
CA THR A 55 -1.46 0.49 -12.04
C THR A 55 -1.74 0.98 -10.63
N VAL A 56 -0.82 1.75 -10.07
CA VAL A 56 -1.01 2.39 -8.76
C VAL A 56 -1.43 3.84 -8.98
N MET A 57 -2.62 4.20 -8.51
CA MET A 57 -3.10 5.57 -8.46
C MET A 57 -2.85 6.11 -7.06
N ASN A 58 -2.02 7.14 -6.94
CA ASN A 58 -1.78 7.81 -5.68
C ASN A 58 -2.36 9.23 -5.74
N ARG A 59 -3.43 9.46 -4.99
CA ARG A 59 -4.11 10.75 -4.85
C ARG A 59 -3.53 11.62 -3.73
N ALA A 60 -2.59 11.08 -2.93
CA ALA A 60 -1.95 11.84 -1.87
C ALA A 60 -0.99 12.88 -2.44
N ALA A 61 -0.80 13.98 -1.72
CA ALA A 61 0.22 14.98 -2.02
C ALA A 61 1.65 14.45 -1.82
N GLU A 62 1.80 13.30 -1.15
CA GLU A 62 3.10 12.69 -0.87
C GLU A 62 3.37 11.46 -1.75
N ALA A 63 4.63 11.26 -2.11
CA ALA A 63 5.06 10.03 -2.76
C ALA A 63 5.07 8.85 -1.76
N ASP A 64 4.85 7.65 -2.28
CA ASP A 64 4.91 6.40 -1.52
C ASP A 64 5.80 5.37 -2.23
N SER A 65 5.90 4.17 -1.70
CA SER A 65 6.69 3.08 -2.26
C SER A 65 6.03 1.75 -2.00
N LEU A 66 5.88 0.94 -3.05
CA LEU A 66 5.47 -0.46 -2.93
C LEU A 66 6.64 -1.26 -2.36
N VAL A 67 6.50 -1.69 -1.10
CA VAL A 67 7.51 -2.42 -0.33
C VAL A 67 7.25 -3.92 -0.28
N ARG A 68 6.06 -4.37 -0.67
CA ARG A 68 5.72 -5.80 -0.77
C ARG A 68 4.49 -6.04 -1.63
N PHE A 69 4.43 -7.19 -2.28
CA PHE A 69 3.20 -7.71 -2.86
C PHE A 69 3.07 -9.19 -2.46
N ARG A 70 1.86 -9.71 -2.26
CA ARG A 70 1.63 -11.13 -1.94
C ARG A 70 0.37 -11.60 -2.62
N CYS A 71 0.43 -12.73 -3.30
CA CYS A 71 -0.74 -13.42 -3.82
C CYS A 71 -0.85 -14.81 -3.21
N PRO A 72 -2.07 -15.32 -2.96
CA PRO A 72 -2.27 -16.66 -2.40
C PRO A 72 -1.74 -17.77 -3.32
N PHE A 73 -1.78 -17.54 -4.65
CA PHE A 73 -1.37 -18.49 -5.68
C PHE A 73 0.13 -18.51 -5.98
N ALA A 74 0.97 -17.68 -5.33
CA ALA A 74 2.42 -17.61 -5.59
C ALA A 74 3.21 -17.72 -4.27
N ASN A 75 4.39 -18.34 -4.31
CA ASN A 75 5.24 -18.47 -3.12
C ASN A 75 5.95 -17.16 -2.78
N PHE A 76 6.47 -16.48 -3.80
CA PHE A 76 7.29 -15.28 -3.62
C PHE A 76 6.88 -14.17 -4.57
N SER A 77 7.31 -12.96 -4.23
CA SER A 77 7.17 -11.79 -5.08
C SER A 77 8.49 -11.05 -5.10
N GLU A 78 8.93 -10.62 -6.28
CA GLU A 78 10.07 -9.74 -6.44
C GLU A 78 9.66 -8.51 -7.22
N ARG A 79 10.20 -7.35 -6.85
CA ARG A 79 10.03 -6.14 -7.68
C ARG A 79 11.23 -6.08 -8.60
N VAL A 80 10.99 -5.81 -9.87
CA VAL A 80 11.99 -5.84 -10.92
C VAL A 80 11.98 -4.52 -11.66
N THR A 81 13.17 -4.00 -11.97
CA THR A 81 13.38 -2.90 -12.90
C THR A 81 13.99 -3.43 -14.20
N VAL A 82 13.58 -2.88 -15.33
CA VAL A 82 14.22 -3.12 -16.62
C VAL A 82 15.06 -1.90 -16.99
N ASP A 83 16.37 -2.09 -17.06
CA ASP A 83 17.29 -1.09 -17.56
C ASP A 83 17.46 -1.27 -19.07
N LYS A 84 17.09 -0.22 -19.83
CA LYS A 84 17.20 -0.14 -21.30
C LYS A 84 18.28 0.85 -21.75
N GLY A 85 19.02 1.47 -20.83
CA GLY A 85 19.86 2.65 -21.08
C GLY A 85 21.32 2.39 -21.46
N GLY A 86 21.73 1.15 -21.67
CA GLY A 86 23.11 0.81 -22.07
C GLY A 86 23.25 0.43 -23.55
N GLU A 87 24.49 0.36 -24.04
CA GLU A 87 24.82 -0.22 -25.37
C GLU A 87 24.51 -1.73 -25.48
N GLY A 88 24.02 -2.35 -24.40
CA GLY A 88 23.73 -3.77 -24.31
C GLY A 88 22.23 -4.12 -24.31
N PRO A 89 21.90 -5.42 -24.33
CA PRO A 89 20.51 -5.88 -24.25
C PRO A 89 19.85 -5.45 -22.93
N PRO A 90 18.51 -5.27 -22.91
CA PRO A 90 17.78 -4.91 -21.69
C PRO A 90 18.10 -5.84 -20.52
N SER A 91 18.43 -5.27 -19.37
CA SER A 91 18.79 -6.03 -18.17
C SER A 91 17.70 -5.89 -17.11
N LYS A 92 17.23 -7.03 -16.58
CA LYS A 92 16.29 -7.09 -15.46
C LYS A 92 17.05 -7.15 -14.15
N ARG A 93 16.74 -6.27 -13.19
CA ARG A 93 17.34 -6.27 -11.84
C ARG A 93 16.29 -6.25 -10.74
N PRO A 94 16.44 -7.05 -9.67
CA PRO A 94 15.56 -6.94 -8.52
C PRO A 94 15.79 -5.63 -7.76
N VAL A 95 14.72 -5.06 -7.23
CA VAL A 95 14.73 -3.84 -6.42
C VAL A 95 14.01 -4.05 -5.10
N GLN A 96 14.45 -3.32 -4.07
CA GLN A 96 13.85 -3.40 -2.74
C GLN A 96 12.44 -2.78 -2.68
N THR A 97 12.21 -1.73 -3.46
CA THR A 97 10.94 -0.98 -3.48
C THR A 97 10.67 -0.42 -4.87
N ILE A 98 9.39 -0.24 -5.21
CA ILE A 98 8.99 0.52 -6.41
C ILE A 98 8.46 1.86 -5.95
N ALA A 99 9.02 2.96 -6.47
CA ALA A 99 8.56 4.31 -6.17
C ALA A 99 7.20 4.58 -6.82
N VAL A 100 6.28 5.16 -6.05
CA VAL A 100 4.96 5.59 -6.52
C VAL A 100 4.91 7.11 -6.43
N LYS A 101 4.65 7.76 -7.56
CA LYS A 101 4.62 9.23 -7.65
C LYS A 101 3.51 9.80 -6.76
N ALA A 102 3.74 11.00 -6.21
CA ALA A 102 2.68 11.77 -5.57
C ALA A 102 1.66 12.26 -6.61
N ALA A 103 0.39 12.42 -6.21
CA ALA A 103 -0.67 13.02 -7.00
C ALA A 103 -0.68 12.56 -8.47
N GLY A 104 -0.58 11.25 -8.69
CA GLY A 104 -0.41 10.71 -10.02
C GLY A 104 -0.48 9.19 -10.11
N GLU A 105 -0.28 8.72 -11.33
CA GLU A 105 -0.36 7.32 -11.69
C GLU A 105 1.03 6.73 -11.92
N THR A 106 1.23 5.51 -11.45
CA THR A 106 2.43 4.71 -11.68
C THR A 106 2.03 3.37 -12.27
N ALA A 107 2.14 3.25 -13.59
CA ALA A 107 1.92 2.00 -14.30
C ALA A 107 3.09 1.05 -14.07
N LEU A 108 2.80 -0.16 -13.60
CA LEU A 108 3.77 -1.24 -13.41
C LEU A 108 3.60 -2.27 -14.52
N THR A 109 4.53 -2.27 -15.46
CA THR A 109 4.50 -3.11 -16.66
C THR A 109 5.82 -3.87 -16.84
N PRO A 110 5.79 -5.06 -17.47
CA PRO A 110 6.98 -5.88 -17.71
C PRO A 110 8.12 -5.15 -18.45
N GLU A 111 7.77 -4.13 -19.22
CA GLU A 111 8.68 -3.31 -20.02
C GLU A 111 9.49 -2.30 -19.19
N GLY A 112 9.09 -2.05 -17.94
CA GLY A 112 9.73 -1.09 -17.04
C GLY A 112 9.81 -1.64 -15.61
N MET A 113 9.14 -1.00 -14.66
CA MET A 113 9.06 -1.49 -13.29
C MET A 113 7.87 -2.42 -13.14
N HIS A 114 8.05 -3.62 -12.60
CA HIS A 114 6.95 -4.55 -12.34
C HIS A 114 7.20 -5.42 -11.13
N VAL A 115 6.17 -6.15 -10.71
CA VAL A 115 6.29 -7.22 -9.73
C VAL A 115 6.31 -8.55 -10.48
N MET A 116 7.31 -9.38 -10.23
CA MET A 116 7.36 -10.78 -10.61
C MET A 116 6.77 -11.63 -9.48
N LEU A 117 5.80 -12.47 -9.81
CA LEU A 117 5.26 -13.49 -8.91
C LEU A 117 5.96 -14.80 -9.23
N LEU A 118 6.67 -15.35 -8.24
CA LEU A 118 7.53 -16.50 -8.45
C LEU A 118 6.93 -17.76 -7.86
N GLN A 119 7.17 -18.86 -8.56
CA GLN A 119 6.75 -20.21 -8.18
C GLN A 119 5.25 -20.25 -7.85
N THR A 120 4.43 -20.13 -8.89
CA THR A 120 2.99 -20.37 -8.79
C THR A 120 2.69 -21.73 -8.14
N ARG A 121 1.69 -21.77 -7.26
CA ARG A 121 1.29 -22.95 -6.47
C ARG A 121 0.22 -23.79 -7.16
N GLN A 122 -0.42 -23.22 -8.18
CA GLN A 122 -1.51 -23.80 -8.93
C GLN A 122 -1.49 -23.28 -10.37
N PRO A 123 -2.12 -24.00 -11.32
CA PRO A 123 -2.44 -23.43 -12.62
C PRO A 123 -3.30 -22.17 -12.47
N LEU A 124 -3.12 -21.22 -13.38
CA LEU A 124 -3.90 -19.99 -13.46
C LEU A 124 -4.76 -20.04 -14.72
N VAL A 125 -6.07 -20.06 -14.53
CA VAL A 125 -7.04 -20.21 -15.61
C VAL A 125 -7.63 -18.84 -15.96
N ALA A 126 -7.78 -18.55 -17.25
CA ALA A 126 -8.38 -17.30 -17.69
C ALA A 126 -9.78 -17.09 -17.09
N GLY A 127 -10.05 -15.88 -16.60
CA GLY A 127 -11.30 -15.52 -15.93
C GLY A 127 -11.27 -15.68 -14.41
N GLU A 128 -10.25 -16.32 -13.84
CA GLU A 128 -10.09 -16.41 -12.38
C GLU A 128 -9.75 -15.04 -11.76
N ARG A 129 -10.13 -14.88 -10.50
CA ARG A 129 -9.83 -13.70 -9.70
C ARG A 129 -9.28 -14.11 -8.34
N PHE A 130 -8.22 -13.43 -7.91
CA PHE A 130 -7.57 -13.67 -6.63
C PHE A 130 -7.41 -12.37 -5.87
N THR A 131 -7.70 -12.37 -4.57
CA THR A 131 -7.39 -11.24 -3.70
C THR A 131 -5.94 -11.34 -3.25
N CYS A 132 -5.12 -10.41 -3.71
CA CYS A 132 -3.72 -10.25 -3.31
C CYS A 132 -3.59 -9.08 -2.32
N SER A 133 -2.42 -8.95 -1.69
CA SER A 133 -2.11 -7.87 -0.77
C SER A 133 -0.91 -7.07 -1.26
N ALA A 134 -1.07 -5.76 -1.39
CA ALA A 134 -0.02 -4.80 -1.69
C ALA A 134 0.32 -4.02 -0.42
N SER A 135 1.59 -4.01 -0.01
CA SER A 135 2.04 -3.20 1.12
C SER A 135 2.85 -2.02 0.62
N PHE A 136 2.40 -0.83 1.01
CA PHE A 136 3.04 0.45 0.77
C PHE A 136 3.72 0.95 2.04
N ARG A 137 4.71 1.82 1.90
CA ARG A 137 5.48 2.34 3.03
C ARG A 137 4.62 3.25 3.90
N LYS A 138 3.76 4.10 3.31
CA LYS A 138 2.92 5.06 4.04
C LYS A 138 1.46 4.61 4.11
N ALA A 139 0.87 4.22 2.98
CA ALA A 139 -0.54 3.79 2.94
C ALA A 139 -0.79 2.43 3.63
N GLY A 140 0.27 1.68 3.95
CA GLY A 140 0.14 0.37 4.60
C GLY A 140 -0.31 -0.72 3.63
N SER A 141 -1.01 -1.73 4.15
CA SER A 141 -1.44 -2.89 3.35
C SER A 141 -2.84 -2.68 2.78
N LEU A 142 -2.98 -2.93 1.49
CA LEU A 142 -4.22 -2.85 0.73
C LEU A 142 -4.52 -4.21 0.09
N GLU A 143 -5.80 -4.56 0.02
CA GLU A 143 -6.27 -5.70 -0.77
C GLU A 143 -6.43 -5.30 -2.23
N VAL A 144 -5.93 -6.13 -3.14
CA VAL A 144 -5.91 -5.88 -4.57
C VAL A 144 -6.53 -7.07 -5.29
N PRO A 145 -7.68 -6.92 -5.97
CA PRO A 145 -8.20 -7.96 -6.83
C PRO A 145 -7.32 -8.09 -8.07
N VAL A 146 -6.77 -9.29 -8.30
CA VAL A 146 -5.94 -9.61 -9.46
C VAL A 146 -6.70 -10.60 -10.34
N GLU A 147 -6.86 -10.25 -11.61
CA GLU A 147 -7.53 -11.09 -12.60
C GLU A 147 -6.52 -11.92 -13.40
N VAL A 148 -6.91 -13.14 -13.79
CA VAL A 148 -6.15 -13.93 -14.75
C VAL A 148 -6.74 -13.70 -16.14
N ARG A 149 -6.01 -13.02 -17.02
CA ARG A 149 -6.45 -12.72 -18.39
C ARG A 149 -5.28 -12.53 -19.33
N ALA A 150 -5.51 -12.76 -20.62
CA ALA A 150 -4.51 -12.45 -21.64
C ALA A 150 -4.22 -10.95 -21.69
N SER A 151 -2.95 -10.61 -21.91
CA SER A 151 -2.53 -9.25 -22.28
C SER A 151 -2.77 -9.14 -23.79
N ASN A 152 -3.86 -8.47 -24.19
CA ASN A 152 -4.18 -8.19 -25.59
C ASN A 152 -3.84 -6.75 -25.93
#